data_AF-A0A227IK76-F1
#
_entry.id   AF-A0A227IK76-F1
#
_cell.length_a   1.000
_cell.length_b   1.000
_cell.length_c   1.000
_cell.angle_alpha   90.00
_cell.angle_beta   90.00
_cell.angle_gamma   90.00
#
_symmetry.space_group_name_H-M   'P 1'
#
loop_
_entity.id
_entity.type
_entity.pdbx_description
1 polymer ?
#
loop_
_entity_poly.entity_id
_entity_poly.type
_entity_poly.pdbx_seq_one_letter_code
_entity_poly.pdbx_strand_id
1 'polypeptide(L)' 'KDIMAYLRVLVNPDDDNAFLRIVNTPRREIGPVTLEKLGSYANMRGKSLFEASFEMGLEQHLSGRGLENLRRFTQWLVAI' A
#
# COMPACT_ATOMS: atom_id res chain seq x y z
N LYS A 1 8.65 -11.33 12.96
CA LYS A 1 7.72 -10.29 13.48
C LYS A 1 6.81 -9.75 12.37
N ASP A 2 7.31 -9.71 11.14
CA ASP A 2 6.62 -9.14 9.97
C ASP A 2 5.54 -10.05 9.39
N ILE A 3 5.67 -11.39 9.48
CA ILE A 3 4.65 -12.36 9.05
C ILE A 3 3.27 -12.05 9.66
N MET A 4 3.23 -11.64 10.93
CA MET A 4 1.98 -11.29 11.62
C MET A 4 1.36 -9.98 11.13
N ALA A 5 2.15 -9.09 10.52
CA ALA A 5 1.64 -7.88 9.89
C ALA A 5 1.13 -8.20 8.47
N TYR A 6 1.79 -9.11 7.74
CA TYR A 6 1.29 -9.64 6.46
C TYR A 6 -0.07 -10.32 6.62
N LEU A 7 -0.18 -11.27 7.57
CA LEU A 7 -1.43 -11.94 7.88
C LEU A 7 -2.52 -10.97 8.35
N ARG A 8 -2.14 -9.92 9.11
CA ARG A 8 -3.10 -8.91 9.55
C ARG A 8 -3.68 -8.10 8.41
N VAL A 9 -2.89 -7.71 7.41
CA VAL A 9 -3.42 -7.01 6.24
C VAL A 9 -4.32 -7.92 5.40
N LEU A 10 -4.00 -9.22 5.31
CA LEU A 10 -4.85 -10.19 4.63
C LEU A 10 -6.18 -10.43 5.34
N VAL A 11 -6.18 -10.45 6.68
CA VAL A 11 -7.37 -10.68 7.51
C VAL A 11 -8.16 -9.39 7.74
N ASN A 12 -7.48 -8.25 7.83
CA ASN A 12 -8.02 -6.93 8.04
C ASN A 12 -7.35 -5.91 7.10
N PRO A 13 -7.88 -5.77 5.87
CA PRO A 13 -7.39 -4.81 4.87
C PRO A 13 -7.45 -3.35 5.31
N ASP A 14 -8.20 -3.04 6.36
CA ASP A 14 -8.37 -1.69 6.91
C ASP A 14 -7.29 -1.29 7.92
N ASP A 15 -6.35 -2.19 8.26
CA ASP A 15 -5.25 -1.89 9.19
C ASP A 15 -4.09 -1.17 8.49
N ASP A 16 -4.23 0.15 8.35
CA ASP A 16 -3.20 1.03 7.77
C ASP A 16 -1.86 0.96 8.52
N ASN A 17 -1.87 0.72 9.83
CA ASN A 17 -0.65 0.60 10.62
C ASN A 17 0.10 -0.69 10.29
N ALA A 18 -0.62 -1.80 10.08
CA ALA A 18 -0.02 -3.03 9.61
C ALA A 18 0.53 -2.85 8.20
N PHE A 19 -0.23 -2.20 7.30
CA PHE A 19 0.20 -1.92 5.93
C PHE A 19 1.49 -1.09 5.87
N LEU A 20 1.56 0.02 6.61
CA LEU A 20 2.75 0.89 6.68
C LEU A 20 4.00 0.16 7.20
N ARG A 21 3.85 -0.87 8.04
CA ARG A 21 4.98 -1.67 8.52
C ARG A 21 5.53 -2.61 7.45
N ILE A 22 4.65 -3.23 6.65
CA ILE A 22 5.06 -4.24 5.66
C ILE A 22 5.44 -3.65 4.31
N VAL A 23 4.85 -2.51 3.93
CA VAL A 23 4.97 -1.93 2.58
C VAL A 23 6.42 -1.67 2.17
N ASN A 24 7.29 -1.28 3.10
CA ASN A 24 8.71 -1.04 2.82
C ASN A 24 9.67 -1.95 3.61
N THR A 25 9.16 -3.07 4.14
CA THR A 25 9.96 -4.05 4.90
C THR A 25 9.80 -5.45 4.31
N PRO A 26 10.82 -6.02 3.62
CA PRO A 26 12.11 -5.44 3.25
C PRO A 26 11.99 -4.23 2.32
N ARG A 27 13.09 -3.45 2.15
CA ARG A 27 13.13 -2.25 1.30
C ARG A 27 12.59 -2.56 -0.11
N ARG A 28 11.57 -1.81 -0.53
CA ARG A 28 10.91 -1.93 -1.85
C ARG A 28 10.97 -0.64 -2.68
N GLU A 29 11.83 0.29 -2.29
CA GLU A 29 11.95 1.61 -2.91
C GLU A 29 10.61 2.38 -2.94
N ILE A 30 9.71 2.06 -2.01
CA ILE A 30 8.47 2.81 -1.77
C ILE A 30 8.82 3.94 -0.80
N GLY A 31 9.02 5.13 -1.36
CA GLY A 31 9.49 6.31 -0.62
C GLY A 31 8.38 6.98 0.20
N PRO A 32 8.75 7.88 1.12
CA PRO A 32 7.79 8.62 1.95
C PRO A 32 6.80 9.45 1.12
N VAL A 33 7.25 10.05 0.00
CA VAL A 33 6.38 10.79 -0.93
C VAL A 33 5.32 9.89 -1.57
N THR A 34 5.65 8.62 -1.84
CA THR A 34 4.71 7.64 -2.38
C THR A 34 3.62 7.32 -1.35
N LEU A 35 4.03 7.10 -0.09
CA LEU A 35 3.12 6.82 1.01
C LEU A 35 2.23 8.03 1.35
N GLU A 36 2.76 9.25 1.30
CA GLU A 36 2.00 10.47 1.55
C GLU A 36 0.92 10.70 0.50
N LYS A 37 1.25 10.49 -0.79
CA LYS A 37 0.29 10.58 -1.90
C LYS A 37 -0.78 9.50 -1.81
N LEU A 38 -0.38 8.27 -1.49
CA LEU A 38 -1.31 7.16 -1.25
C LEU A 38 -2.26 7.48 -0.09
N GLY A 39 -1.74 7.97 1.03
CA GLY A 39 -2.53 8.35 2.20
C GLY A 39 -3.50 9.49 1.93
N SER A 40 -3.05 10.51 1.18
CA SER A 40 -3.91 11.62 0.76
C SER A 40 -5.07 11.13 -0.12
N TYR A 41 -4.77 10.24 -1.06
CA TYR A 41 -5.77 9.65 -1.94
C TYR A 41 -6.74 8.71 -1.19
N ALA A 42 -6.21 7.83 -0.32
CA ALA A 42 -6.99 6.94 0.53
C ALA A 42 -7.98 7.73 1.39
N ASN A 43 -7.52 8.81 2.03
CA ASN A 43 -8.34 9.70 2.83
C ASN A 43 -9.42 10.41 2.00
N MET A 44 -9.07 10.89 0.79
CA MET A 44 -10.04 11.52 -0.12
C MET A 44 -11.15 10.54 -0.56
N ARG A 45 -10.82 9.26 -0.69
CA ARG A 45 -11.75 8.20 -1.11
C ARG A 45 -12.48 7.54 0.06
N GLY A 46 -12.07 7.82 1.30
CA GLY A 46 -12.60 7.15 2.50
C GLY A 46 -12.28 5.66 2.52
N LYS A 47 -11.11 5.27 2.03
CA LYS A 47 -10.65 3.87 1.92
C LYS A 47 -9.35 3.65 2.68
N SER A 48 -9.03 2.39 2.96
CA SER A 48 -7.73 2.03 3.54
C SER A 48 -6.59 2.24 2.53
N LEU A 49 -5.35 2.34 3.03
CA LEU A 49 -4.15 2.43 2.19
C LEU A 49 -4.02 1.23 1.25
N PHE A 50 -4.41 0.05 1.73
CA PHE A 50 -4.38 -1.18 0.95
C PHE A 50 -5.41 -1.14 -0.16
N GLU A 51 -6.68 -0.83 0.11
CA GLU A 51 -7.71 -0.73 -0.93
C GLU A 51 -7.40 0.36 -1.95
N ALA A 52 -6.94 1.53 -1.48
CA ALA A 52 -6.56 2.65 -2.32
C ALA A 52 -5.43 2.30 -3.30
N SER A 53 -4.55 1.34 -2.93
CA SER A 53 -3.45 0.90 -3.79
C SER A 53 -3.89 0.14 -5.05
N PHE A 54 -5.11 -0.41 -5.06
CA PHE A 54 -5.70 -1.11 -6.21
C PHE A 54 -6.56 -0.22 -7.10
N GLU A 55 -6.93 0.98 -6.66
CA GLU A 55 -7.77 1.86 -7.48
C GLU A 55 -6.98 2.43 -8.67
N MET A 56 -7.61 2.43 -9.85
CA MET A 56 -7.06 3.08 -11.04
C MET A 56 -6.95 4.61 -10.88
N GLY A 57 -7.79 5.21 -10.03
CA GLY A 57 -7.74 6.66 -9.77
C GLY A 57 -6.46 7.11 -9.05
N LEU A 58 -5.75 6.21 -8.36
CA LEU A 58 -4.48 6.51 -7.71
C LEU A 58 -3.43 7.01 -8.71
N GLU A 59 -3.50 6.57 -9.98
CA GLU A 59 -2.56 6.94 -11.05
C GLU A 59 -2.57 8.44 -11.36
N GLN A 60 -3.66 9.13 -11.03
CA GLN A 60 -3.75 10.59 -11.19
C GLN A 60 -2.96 11.35 -10.12
N HIS A 61 -2.72 10.73 -8.95
CA HIS A 61 -2.02 11.34 -7.83
C HIS A 61 -0.58 10.83 -7.69
N LEU A 62 -0.35 9.57 -8.08
CA LEU A 62 0.92 8.87 -7.94
C LEU A 62 1.28 8.19 -9.26
N SER A 63 2.47 8.48 -9.79
CA SER A 63 2.97 7.93 -11.05
C SER A 63 4.45 7.53 -10.96
N GLY A 64 4.92 6.78 -11.96
CA GLY A 64 6.30 6.32 -12.07
C GLY A 64 6.65 5.15 -11.14
N ARG A 65 7.94 5.03 -10.79
CA ARG A 65 8.50 3.88 -10.06
C ARG A 65 7.81 3.59 -8.73
N GLY A 66 7.37 4.62 -8.01
CA GLY A 66 6.69 4.46 -6.72
C GLY A 66 5.34 3.74 -6.85
N LEU A 67 4.57 4.07 -7.90
CA LEU A 67 3.30 3.40 -8.22
C LEU A 67 3.55 1.94 -8.61
N GLU A 68 4.52 1.71 -9.49
CA GLU A 68 4.84 0.36 -10.00
C GLU A 68 5.26 -0.58 -8.86
N ASN A 69 6.15 -0.12 -7.98
CA ASN A 69 6.61 -0.89 -6.82
C ASN A 69 5.47 -1.17 -5.82
N LEU A 70 4.60 -0.18 -5.59
CA LEU A 70 3.42 -0.33 -4.73
C LEU A 70 2.44 -1.37 -5.30
N ARG A 71 2.13 -1.29 -6.60
CA ARG A 71 1.24 -2.25 -7.28
C ARG A 71 1.82 -3.65 -7.29
N ARG A 72 3.12 -3.78 -7.58
CA ARG A 72 3.81 -5.07 -7.55
C ARG A 72 3.75 -5.71 -6.17
N PHE A 73 3.96 -4.90 -5.12
CA PHE A 73 3.89 -5.36 -3.75
C PHE A 73 2.47 -5.83 -3.36
N THR A 74 1.45 -5.04 -3.67
CA THR A 74 0.06 -5.31 -3.29
C THR A 74 -0.52 -6.48 -4.07
N GLN A 75 -0.19 -6.61 -5.36
CA GLN A 75 -0.52 -7.79 -6.16
C GLN A 75 0.16 -9.05 -5.63
N TRP A 76 1.46 -8.98 -5.32
CA TRP A 76 2.18 -10.10 -4.72
C TRP A 76 1.58 -10.52 -3.37
N LEU A 77 1.12 -9.55 -2.57
CA LEU A 77 0.50 -9.82 -1.27
C LEU A 77 -0.79 -10.64 -1.39
N VAL A 78 -1.61 -10.37 -2.41
CA VAL A 78 -2.87 -11.10 -2.66
C VAL A 78 -2.64 -12.45 -3.36
N ALA A 79 -1.50 -12.60 -4.05
CA ALA A 79 -1.16 -13.82 -4.79
C ALA A 79 -0.45 -14.90 -3.94
N ILE A 80 -0.10 -14.58 -2.68
CA ILE A 80 0.45 -15.52 -1.70
C ILE A 80 -0.67 -16.30 -1.02
#